data_AF-A0A3C1DCM1-F1
#
_entry.id   AF-A0A3C1DCM1-F1
#
_cell.length_a   1.000
_cell.length_b   1.000
_cell.length_c   1.000
_cell.angle_alpha   90.00
_cell.angle_beta   90.00
_cell.angle_gamma   90.00
#
_symmetry.space_group_name_H-M   'P 1'
#
loop_
_entity.id
_entity.type
_entity.pdbx_description
1 polymer ?
#
loop_
_entity_poly.entity_id
_entity_poly.type
_entity_poly.pdbx_seq_one_letter_code
_entity_poly.pdbx_strand_id
1 'polypeptide(L)'
;MVLANEPIPTAIIWCMHYLFTGFFSVFRVVLFADIASDSQRLHLACIGLLMGRIGDALGTAVYLSLGNNVVGLLGASIALFAATVFVTHRLGQLVFVPGPEPAPAPEKSERMLREEFAARHELSSREIEVLELLLDGHSNAEIASTLFVSESTAKFHVHNLLKKTGCKTRVELRAAFAASAHDEQ
;
A
#
# COMPACT_ATOMS: atom_id res chain seq x y z
N MET A 1 14.44 -35.69 24.35
CA MET A 1 15.60 -36.01 25.22
C MET A 1 16.84 -36.17 24.33
N VAL A 2 17.44 -35.06 23.89
CA VAL A 2 18.65 -35.02 23.04
C VAL A 2 19.63 -33.91 23.48
N LEU A 3 19.25 -33.02 24.41
CA LEU A 3 19.99 -31.78 24.70
C LEU A 3 21.00 -31.86 25.86
N ALA A 4 21.20 -33.03 26.49
CA ALA A 4 21.93 -33.08 27.75
C ALA A 4 23.47 -33.09 27.62
N ASN A 5 24.05 -33.17 26.41
CA ASN A 5 25.50 -33.38 26.26
C ASN A 5 26.17 -32.65 25.08
N GLU A 6 25.50 -31.65 24.50
CA GLU A 6 26.09 -30.84 23.42
C GLU A 6 26.88 -29.65 24.01
N PRO A 7 28.06 -29.31 23.48
CA PRO A 7 28.78 -28.12 23.92
C PRO A 7 27.88 -26.89 23.73
N ILE A 8 27.82 -25.99 24.73
CA ILE A 8 27.08 -24.72 24.73
C ILE A 8 26.99 -24.01 23.35
N PRO A 9 28.05 -23.94 22.52
CA PRO A 9 27.95 -23.40 21.15
C PRO A 9 26.91 -24.06 20.23
N THR A 10 26.67 -25.37 20.31
CA THR A 10 25.69 -26.03 19.43
C THR A 10 24.26 -25.58 19.73
N ALA A 11 23.90 -25.46 21.01
CA ALA A 11 22.58 -24.99 21.42
C ALA A 11 22.29 -23.55 20.95
N ILE A 12 23.31 -22.68 20.99
CA ILE A 12 23.22 -21.30 20.48
C ILE A 12 22.97 -21.30 18.97
N ILE A 13 23.67 -22.16 18.22
CA ILE A 13 23.48 -22.31 16.77
C ILE A 13 22.04 -22.75 16.46
N TRP A 14 21.49 -23.71 17.21
CA TRP A 14 20.11 -24.15 17.06
C TRP A 14 19.09 -23.03 17.34
N CYS A 15 19.29 -22.28 18.43
CA CYS A 15 18.43 -21.15 18.77
C CYS A 15 18.46 -20.05 17.69
N MET A 16 19.66 -19.69 17.21
CA MET A 16 19.80 -18.72 16.13
C MET A 16 19.12 -19.21 14.85
N HIS A 17 19.33 -20.46 14.46
CA HIS A 17 18.69 -21.05 13.29
C HIS A 17 17.16 -20.94 13.39
N TYR A 18 16.56 -21.37 14.51
CA TYR A 18 15.11 -21.26 14.72
C TYR A 18 14.60 -19.80 14.65
N LEU A 19 15.34 -18.85 15.22
CA LEU A 19 14.97 -17.44 15.20
C LEU A 19 14.94 -16.87 13.77
N PHE A 20 15.98 -17.16 12.98
CA PHE A 20 16.07 -16.69 11.59
C PHE A 20 15.02 -17.34 10.69
N THR A 21 14.83 -18.66 10.79
CA THR A 21 13.82 -19.38 10.00
C THR A 21 12.40 -18.93 10.37
N GLY A 22 12.15 -18.69 11.67
CA GLY A 22 10.89 -18.15 12.16
C GLY A 22 10.60 -16.73 11.68
N PHE A 23 11.59 -15.82 11.80
CA PHE A 23 11.47 -14.44 11.30
C PHE A 23 11.11 -14.41 9.82
N PHE A 24 11.79 -15.24 9.04
CA PHE A 24 11.60 -15.30 7.61
C PHE A 24 10.24 -15.89 7.21
N SER A 25 9.77 -16.90 7.93
CA SER A 25 8.43 -17.46 7.76
C SER A 25 7.36 -16.39 7.96
N VAL A 26 7.46 -15.61 9.04
CA VAL A 26 6.53 -14.51 9.34
C VAL A 26 6.62 -13.39 8.30
N PHE A 27 7.83 -12.90 8.01
CA PHE A 27 8.07 -11.83 7.04
C PHE A 27 7.42 -12.16 5.69
N ARG A 28 7.57 -13.41 5.23
CA ARG A 28 7.06 -13.83 3.94
C ARG A 28 5.54 -13.95 3.92
N VAL A 29 4.92 -14.48 4.98
CA VAL A 29 3.45 -14.54 5.08
C VAL A 29 2.86 -13.13 5.07
N VAL A 30 3.46 -12.20 5.83
CA VAL A 30 3.03 -10.81 5.86
C VAL A 30 3.18 -10.15 4.49
N LEU A 31 4.34 -10.32 3.83
CA LEU A 31 4.59 -9.76 2.49
C LEU A 31 3.55 -10.23 1.46
N PHE A 32 3.25 -11.52 1.40
CA PHE A 32 2.26 -12.04 0.45
C PHE A 32 0.82 -11.67 0.80
N ALA A 33 0.51 -11.51 2.09
CA ALA A 33 -0.80 -11.02 2.54
C ALA A 33 -1.02 -9.56 2.17
N ASP A 34 0.02 -8.73 2.33
CA ASP A 34 0.02 -7.31 1.98
C ASP A 34 -0.14 -7.13 0.46
N ILE A 35 0.66 -7.86 -0.33
CA ILE A 35 0.53 -7.91 -1.79
C ILE A 35 -0.87 -8.36 -2.22
N ALA A 36 -1.46 -9.35 -1.54
CA ALA A 36 -2.81 -9.83 -1.87
C ALA A 36 -3.89 -8.78 -1.58
N SER A 37 -3.72 -7.99 -0.51
CA SER A 37 -4.61 -6.89 -0.13
C SER A 37 -4.60 -5.78 -1.19
N ASP A 38 -3.41 -5.32 -1.56
CA ASP A 38 -3.24 -4.21 -2.50
C ASP A 38 -3.67 -4.56 -3.93
N SER A 39 -3.47 -5.82 -4.34
CA SER A 39 -3.78 -6.26 -5.71
C SER A 39 -5.19 -6.84 -5.90
N GLN A 40 -6.03 -6.87 -4.85
CA GLN A 40 -7.35 -7.56 -4.85
C GLN A 40 -7.27 -9.05 -5.27
N ARG A 41 -6.09 -9.67 -5.14
CA ARG A 41 -5.81 -11.06 -5.57
C ARG A 41 -5.57 -11.95 -4.37
N LEU A 42 -6.66 -12.41 -3.75
CA LEU A 42 -6.64 -13.26 -2.56
C LEU A 42 -5.82 -14.57 -2.73
N HIS A 43 -5.71 -15.08 -3.97
CA HIS A 43 -4.92 -16.28 -4.26
C HIS A 43 -3.43 -16.14 -3.96
N LEU A 44 -2.89 -14.92 -3.98
CA LEU A 44 -1.47 -14.66 -3.68
C LEU A 44 -1.14 -14.91 -2.19
N ALA A 45 -2.09 -14.64 -1.28
CA ALA A 45 -1.92 -14.97 0.14
C ALA A 45 -1.84 -16.48 0.35
N CYS A 46 -2.68 -17.26 -0.33
CA CYS A 46 -2.64 -18.73 -0.28
C CYS A 46 -1.32 -19.30 -0.84
N ILE A 47 -0.79 -18.71 -1.92
CA ILE A 47 0.53 -19.08 -2.48
C ILE A 47 1.65 -18.76 -1.48
N GLY A 48 1.58 -17.59 -0.82
CA GLY A 48 2.52 -17.18 0.22
C GLY A 48 2.55 -18.14 1.42
N LEU A 49 1.42 -18.71 1.81
CA LEU A 49 1.32 -19.75 2.84
C LEU A 49 1.89 -21.10 2.37
N LEU A 50 1.49 -21.57 1.18
CA LEU A 50 1.91 -22.87 0.63
C LEU A 50 3.42 -22.94 0.41
N MET A 51 3.98 -21.88 -0.19
CA MET A 51 5.39 -21.86 -0.52
C MET A 51 6.26 -21.86 0.76
N GLY A 52 5.66 -21.60 1.94
CA GLY A 52 6.34 -21.48 3.24
C GLY A 52 6.51 -22.86 3.85
N ARG A 53 5.45 -23.68 3.76
CA ARG A 53 5.50 -25.11 4.09
C ARG A 53 6.46 -25.88 3.19
N ILE A 54 6.55 -25.52 1.92
CA ILE A 54 7.55 -26.08 0.98
C ILE A 54 8.97 -25.69 1.41
N GLY A 55 9.17 -24.44 1.83
CA GLY A 55 10.46 -23.97 2.36
C GLY A 55 10.91 -24.73 3.61
N ASP A 56 10.01 -24.92 4.58
CA ASP A 56 10.28 -25.69 5.80
C ASP A 56 10.65 -27.15 5.49
N ALA A 57 9.93 -27.77 4.57
CA ALA A 57 10.18 -29.15 4.13
C ALA A 57 11.53 -29.29 3.42
N LEU A 58 11.86 -28.36 2.53
CA LEU A 58 13.15 -28.33 1.82
C LEU A 58 14.31 -28.08 2.78
N GLY A 59 14.16 -27.16 3.74
CA GLY A 59 15.17 -26.91 4.77
C GLY A 59 15.47 -28.16 5.60
N THR A 60 14.42 -28.90 5.97
CA THR A 60 14.54 -30.18 6.68
C THR A 60 15.22 -31.25 5.82
N ALA A 61 14.88 -31.34 4.53
CA ALA A 61 15.50 -32.30 3.61
C ALA A 61 16.99 -32.01 3.37
N VAL A 62 17.36 -30.72 3.23
CA VAL A 62 18.75 -30.26 3.09
C VAL A 62 19.55 -30.59 4.36
N TYR A 63 18.95 -30.38 5.54
CA TYR A 63 19.55 -30.75 6.82
C TYR A 63 19.86 -32.24 6.91
N LEU A 64 18.91 -33.09 6.50
CA LEU A 64 19.09 -34.55 6.48
C LEU A 64 20.15 -35.01 5.46
N SER A 65 20.26 -34.34 4.31
CA SER A 65 21.23 -34.68 3.25
C SER A 65 22.67 -34.28 3.58
N LEU A 66 22.89 -33.15 4.25
CA LEU A 66 24.23 -32.63 4.55
C LEU A 66 24.85 -33.24 5.83
N GLY A 67 24.04 -33.92 6.66
CA GLY A 67 24.50 -34.60 7.87
C GLY A 67 25.21 -33.63 8.83
N ASN A 68 26.38 -34.03 9.34
CA ASN A 68 27.17 -33.23 10.30
C ASN A 68 28.08 -32.16 9.64
N ASN A 69 27.95 -31.91 8.33
CA ASN A 69 28.78 -30.91 7.65
C ASN A 69 28.28 -29.49 7.93
N VAL A 70 28.66 -28.96 9.09
CA VAL A 70 28.26 -27.63 9.58
C VAL A 70 28.61 -26.52 8.60
N VAL A 71 29.75 -26.61 7.90
CA VAL A 71 30.18 -25.61 6.91
C VAL A 71 29.25 -25.61 5.69
N GLY A 72 28.86 -26.79 5.21
CA GLY A 72 27.90 -26.93 4.10
C GLY A 72 26.50 -26.41 4.47
N LEU A 73 26.03 -26.71 5.67
CA LEU A 73 24.77 -26.21 6.22
C LEU A 73 24.74 -24.67 6.33
N LEU A 74 25.81 -24.09 6.84
CA LEU A 74 25.95 -22.63 6.97
C LEU A 74 25.95 -21.95 5.59
N GLY A 75 26.72 -22.49 4.65
CA GLY A 75 26.78 -21.97 3.28
C GLY A 75 25.44 -22.06 2.55
N ALA A 76 24.75 -23.19 2.64
CA ALA A 76 23.42 -23.37 2.05
C ALA A 76 22.39 -22.41 2.64
N SER A 77 22.41 -22.20 3.96
CA SER A 77 21.50 -21.27 4.65
C SER A 77 21.71 -19.83 4.20
N ILE A 78 22.97 -19.38 4.12
CA ILE A 78 23.32 -18.03 3.67
C ILE A 78 22.90 -17.81 2.21
N ALA A 79 23.16 -18.79 1.33
CA ALA A 79 22.79 -18.70 -0.07
C ALA A 79 21.26 -18.64 -0.26
N LEU A 80 20.50 -19.47 0.46
CA LEU A 80 19.04 -19.49 0.40
C LEU A 80 18.44 -18.17 0.92
N PHE A 81 19.04 -17.61 1.97
CA PHE A 81 18.66 -16.32 2.52
C PHE A 81 18.89 -15.19 1.50
N ALA A 82 20.09 -15.11 0.92
CA ALA A 82 20.42 -14.11 -0.09
C ALA A 82 19.52 -14.23 -1.34
N ALA A 83 19.30 -15.45 -1.81
CA ALA A 83 18.42 -15.72 -2.95
C ALA A 83 17.00 -15.23 -2.68
N THR A 84 16.49 -15.43 -1.46
CA THR A 84 15.12 -15.03 -1.17
C THR A 84 14.98 -13.53 -0.98
N VAL A 85 15.93 -12.86 -0.31
CA VAL A 85 15.97 -11.39 -0.24
C VAL A 85 16.03 -10.79 -1.65
N PHE A 86 16.83 -11.38 -2.53
CA PHE A 86 16.91 -10.96 -3.92
C PHE A 86 15.58 -11.15 -4.66
N VAL A 87 14.96 -12.34 -4.52
CA VAL A 87 13.69 -12.66 -5.17
C VAL A 87 12.55 -11.78 -4.65
N THR A 88 12.45 -11.52 -3.34
CA THR A 88 11.43 -10.63 -2.78
C THR A 88 11.65 -9.19 -3.22
N HIS A 89 12.89 -8.71 -3.27
CA HIS A 89 13.18 -7.37 -3.76
C HIS A 89 12.83 -7.22 -5.25
N ARG A 90 13.14 -8.23 -6.07
CA ARG A 90 12.80 -8.26 -7.50
C ARG A 90 11.30 -8.40 -7.75
N LEU A 91 10.62 -9.26 -7.00
CA LEU A 91 9.16 -9.38 -7.04
C LEU A 91 8.49 -8.08 -6.58
N GLY A 92 9.02 -7.43 -5.54
CA GLY A 92 8.56 -6.11 -5.11
C GLY A 92 8.66 -5.10 -6.25
N GLN A 93 9.79 -5.03 -6.95
CA GLN A 93 9.94 -4.14 -8.11
C GLN A 93 9.02 -4.47 -9.30
N LEU A 94 8.63 -5.73 -9.48
CA LEU A 94 7.81 -6.18 -10.61
C LEU A 94 6.30 -6.15 -10.32
N VAL A 95 5.90 -6.41 -9.08
CA VAL A 95 4.50 -6.46 -8.64
C VAL A 95 4.05 -5.09 -8.14
N PHE A 96 4.95 -4.34 -7.50
CA PHE A 96 4.74 -2.97 -7.09
C PHE A 96 5.13 -2.04 -8.25
N VAL A 97 4.37 -2.12 -9.35
CA VAL A 97 4.17 -0.90 -10.15
C VAL A 97 3.44 0.03 -9.19
N PRO A 98 3.99 1.21 -8.84
CA PRO A 98 3.23 2.15 -8.04
C PRO A 98 1.90 2.32 -8.77
N GLY A 99 0.79 1.90 -8.15
CA GLY A 99 -0.51 2.43 -8.56
C GLY A 99 -0.37 3.95 -8.61
N PRO A 100 -1.07 4.65 -9.53
CA PRO A 100 -0.92 6.10 -9.69
C PRO A 100 -0.81 6.71 -8.30
N GLU A 101 0.38 7.21 -7.97
CA GLU A 101 0.73 7.66 -6.63
C GLU A 101 -0.45 8.54 -6.21
N PRO A 102 -1.17 8.22 -5.10
CA PRO A 102 -2.28 9.07 -4.69
C PRO A 102 -1.69 10.46 -4.66
N ALA A 103 -2.23 11.34 -5.53
CA ALA A 103 -1.60 12.60 -5.87
C ALA A 103 -1.03 13.20 -4.58
N PRO A 104 0.27 13.58 -4.56
CA PRO A 104 0.97 13.93 -3.33
C PRO A 104 0.02 14.75 -2.46
N ALA A 105 -0.27 14.25 -1.25
CA ALA A 105 -1.32 14.80 -0.39
C ALA A 105 -1.25 16.32 -0.50
N PRO A 106 -2.35 17.00 -0.91
CA PRO A 106 -2.30 18.37 -1.39
C PRO A 106 -1.41 19.16 -0.45
N GLU A 107 -0.35 19.78 -1.00
CA GLU A 107 0.66 20.48 -0.21
C GLU A 107 -0.08 21.33 0.83
N LYS A 108 0.45 21.44 2.05
CA LYS A 108 -0.27 22.08 3.17
C LYS A 108 -0.91 23.42 2.77
N SER A 109 -0.30 24.17 1.85
CA SER A 109 -0.88 25.40 1.26
C SER A 109 -2.18 25.14 0.48
N GLU A 110 -2.22 24.16 -0.41
CA GLU A 110 -3.40 23.84 -1.21
C GLU A 110 -4.57 23.37 -0.34
N ARG A 111 -4.29 22.58 0.70
CA ARG A 111 -5.33 22.20 1.67
C ARG A 111 -5.87 23.42 2.42
N MET A 112 -5.01 24.33 2.87
CA MET A 112 -5.44 25.56 3.55
C MET A 112 -6.25 26.46 2.61
N LEU A 113 -5.84 26.61 1.35
CA LEU A 113 -6.58 27.35 0.31
C LEU A 113 -7.97 26.75 0.07
N ARG A 114 -8.08 25.41 0.02
CA ARG A 114 -9.38 24.71 -0.10
C ARG A 114 -10.28 24.97 1.10
N GLU A 115 -9.75 24.85 2.30
CA GLU A 115 -10.49 25.08 3.55
C GLU A 115 -10.96 26.54 3.64
N GLU A 116 -10.12 27.50 3.26
CA GLU A 116 -10.47 28.92 3.24
C GLU A 116 -11.53 29.23 2.16
N PHE A 117 -11.36 28.72 0.94
CA PHE A 117 -12.34 28.89 -0.13
C PHE A 117 -13.70 28.29 0.26
N ALA A 118 -13.70 27.10 0.87
CA ALA A 118 -14.90 26.46 1.37
C ALA A 118 -15.58 27.27 2.49
N ALA A 119 -14.80 27.82 3.42
CA ALA A 119 -15.31 28.68 4.49
C ALA A 119 -15.90 29.99 3.94
N ARG A 120 -15.20 30.63 2.98
CA ARG A 120 -15.62 31.89 2.33
C ARG A 120 -16.97 31.76 1.63
N HIS A 121 -17.27 30.59 1.08
CA HIS A 121 -18.51 30.30 0.34
C HIS A 121 -19.52 29.43 1.11
N GLU A 122 -19.29 29.18 2.41
CA GLU A 122 -20.15 28.35 3.27
C GLU A 122 -20.50 26.99 2.64
N LEU A 123 -19.50 26.33 2.07
CA LEU A 123 -19.68 25.04 1.42
C LEU A 123 -19.95 23.95 2.45
N SER A 124 -20.92 23.09 2.15
CA SER A 124 -21.15 21.85 2.91
C SER A 124 -20.08 20.82 2.61
N SER A 125 -19.91 19.82 3.50
CA SER A 125 -18.97 18.70 3.29
C SER A 125 -19.13 18.07 1.90
N ARG A 126 -20.38 17.91 1.45
CA ARG A 126 -20.68 17.31 0.16
C ARG A 126 -20.34 18.21 -1.03
N GLU A 127 -20.48 19.53 -0.88
CA GLU A 127 -20.08 20.49 -1.90
C GLU A 127 -18.55 20.61 -2.00
N ILE A 128 -17.83 20.41 -0.90
CA ILE A 128 -16.36 20.33 -0.88
C ILE A 128 -15.89 19.11 -1.68
N GLU A 129 -16.45 17.92 -1.42
CA GLU A 129 -16.12 16.70 -2.20
C GLU A 129 -16.41 16.89 -3.71
N VAL A 130 -17.51 17.57 -4.04
CA VAL A 130 -17.85 17.87 -5.43
C VAL A 130 -16.91 18.92 -6.05
N LEU A 131 -16.47 19.92 -5.28
CA LEU A 131 -15.49 20.90 -5.71
C LEU A 131 -14.19 20.22 -6.11
N GLU A 132 -13.67 19.31 -5.29
CA GLU A 132 -12.44 18.56 -5.59
C GLU A 132 -12.54 17.80 -6.91
N LEU A 133 -13.58 16.99 -7.07
CA LEU A 133 -13.77 16.22 -8.29
C LEU A 133 -13.98 17.11 -9.53
N LEU A 134 -14.62 18.28 -9.37
CA LEU A 134 -14.78 19.26 -10.43
C LEU A 134 -13.46 19.93 -10.81
N LEU A 135 -12.59 20.24 -9.85
CA LEU A 135 -11.25 20.78 -10.12
C LEU A 135 -10.43 19.76 -10.91
N ASP A 136 -10.52 18.48 -10.56
CA ASP A 136 -9.76 17.38 -11.19
C ASP A 136 -10.17 17.05 -12.64
N GLY A 137 -11.38 17.41 -13.10
CA GLY A 137 -11.82 17.05 -14.45
C GLY A 137 -13.17 16.38 -14.55
N HIS A 138 -13.64 15.78 -13.47
CA HIS A 138 -14.68 14.78 -13.53
C HIS A 138 -16.00 15.34 -14.07
N SER A 139 -16.66 14.56 -14.92
CA SER A 139 -18.04 14.77 -15.36
C SER A 139 -19.03 14.46 -14.25
N ASN A 140 -20.28 14.91 -14.38
CA ASN A 140 -21.31 14.63 -13.37
C ASN A 140 -21.58 13.12 -13.21
N ALA A 141 -21.40 12.33 -14.28
CA ALA A 141 -21.51 10.88 -14.23
C ALA A 141 -20.37 10.24 -13.43
N GLU A 142 -19.14 10.70 -13.62
CA GLU A 142 -17.99 10.25 -12.85
C GLU A 142 -18.10 10.68 -11.38
N ILE A 143 -18.49 11.93 -11.11
CA ILE A 143 -18.77 12.42 -9.75
C ILE A 143 -19.82 11.55 -9.08
N ALA A 144 -20.92 11.23 -9.77
CA ALA A 144 -21.96 10.36 -9.24
C ALA A 144 -21.42 8.97 -8.88
N SER A 145 -20.57 8.40 -9.73
CA SER A 145 -19.95 7.10 -9.48
C SER A 145 -18.98 7.11 -8.29
N THR A 146 -18.10 8.11 -8.20
CA THR A 146 -17.11 8.26 -7.13
C THR A 146 -17.77 8.49 -5.79
N LEU A 147 -18.85 9.26 -5.79
CA LEU A 147 -19.56 9.67 -4.59
C LEU A 147 -20.74 8.76 -4.22
N PHE A 148 -20.95 7.66 -4.95
CA PHE A 148 -22.03 6.67 -4.75
C PHE A 148 -23.44 7.28 -4.71
N VAL A 149 -23.74 8.21 -5.62
CA VAL A 149 -25.06 8.85 -5.74
C VAL A 149 -25.58 8.81 -7.17
N SER A 150 -26.84 9.20 -7.38
CA SER A 150 -27.39 9.33 -8.74
C SER A 150 -26.77 10.53 -9.47
N GLU A 151 -26.74 10.47 -10.81
CA GLU A 151 -26.28 11.61 -11.64
C GLU A 151 -27.13 12.87 -11.40
N SER A 152 -28.42 12.72 -11.11
CA SER A 152 -29.30 13.84 -10.75
C SER A 152 -28.88 14.49 -9.43
N THR A 153 -28.51 13.68 -8.44
CA THR A 153 -28.00 14.16 -7.14
C THR A 153 -26.66 14.86 -7.32
N ALA A 154 -25.76 14.32 -8.16
CA ALA A 154 -24.49 14.99 -8.49
C ALA A 154 -24.74 16.35 -9.16
N LYS A 155 -25.64 16.42 -10.16
CA LYS A 155 -26.05 17.69 -10.80
C LYS A 155 -26.60 18.69 -9.79
N PHE A 156 -27.39 18.24 -8.83
CA PHE A 156 -27.92 19.09 -7.76
C PHE A 156 -26.79 19.69 -6.89
N HIS A 157 -25.83 18.87 -6.45
CA HIS A 157 -24.69 19.37 -5.67
C HIS A 157 -23.81 20.34 -6.48
N VAL A 158 -23.53 20.04 -7.75
CA VAL A 158 -22.80 20.93 -8.66
C VAL A 158 -23.54 22.27 -8.82
N HIS A 159 -24.86 22.24 -9.00
CA HIS A 159 -25.66 23.46 -9.11
C HIS A 159 -25.59 24.32 -7.85
N ASN A 160 -25.73 23.72 -6.66
CA ASN A 160 -25.67 24.47 -5.40
C ASN A 160 -24.27 25.03 -5.14
N LEU A 161 -23.22 24.27 -5.44
CA LEU A 161 -21.84 24.73 -5.37
C LEU A 161 -21.61 25.96 -6.26
N LEU A 162 -22.03 25.90 -7.54
CA LEU A 162 -21.95 27.03 -8.46
C LEU A 162 -22.73 28.25 -7.95
N LYS A 163 -23.93 28.02 -7.41
CA LYS A 163 -24.76 29.08 -6.83
C LYS A 163 -24.09 29.76 -5.63
N LYS A 164 -23.50 28.99 -4.70
CA LYS A 164 -22.82 29.52 -3.50
C LYS A 164 -21.53 30.27 -3.83
N THR A 165 -20.83 29.83 -4.87
CA THR A 165 -19.60 30.46 -5.36
C THR A 165 -19.86 31.63 -6.32
N GLY A 166 -21.13 31.90 -6.67
CA GLY A 166 -21.50 32.93 -7.63
C GLY A 166 -21.08 32.64 -9.07
N CYS A 167 -20.59 31.42 -9.35
CA CYS A 167 -20.12 31.00 -10.66
C CYS A 167 -21.28 30.47 -11.51
N LYS A 168 -21.29 30.75 -12.82
CA LYS A 168 -22.29 30.23 -13.76
C LYS A 168 -21.82 28.96 -14.45
N THR A 169 -20.50 28.79 -14.57
CA THR A 169 -19.90 27.64 -15.24
C THR A 169 -18.82 26.99 -14.38
N ARG A 170 -18.57 25.71 -14.61
CA ARG A 170 -17.46 24.99 -13.96
C ARG A 170 -16.08 25.56 -14.31
N VAL A 171 -15.96 26.23 -15.45
CA VAL A 171 -14.73 26.90 -15.89
C VAL A 171 -14.51 28.16 -15.06
N GLU A 172 -15.56 28.96 -14.85
CA GLU A 172 -15.52 30.11 -13.94
C GLU A 172 -15.17 29.69 -12.51
N LEU A 173 -15.74 28.59 -12.02
CA LEU A 173 -15.42 28.05 -10.70
C LEU A 173 -13.94 27.72 -10.54
N ARG A 174 -13.34 27.08 -11.55
CA ARG A 174 -11.90 26.78 -11.55
C ARG A 174 -11.06 28.04 -11.56
N ALA A 175 -11.45 29.04 -12.35
CA ALA A 175 -10.76 30.32 -12.39
C ALA A 175 -10.87 31.07 -11.06
N ALA A 176 -12.04 31.06 -10.42
CA ALA A 176 -12.27 31.67 -9.11
C ALA A 176 -11.42 31.00 -8.01
N PHE A 177 -11.34 29.66 -8.02
CA PHE A 177 -10.48 28.92 -7.09
C PHE A 177 -8.99 29.20 -7.32
N ALA A 178 -8.55 29.28 -8.58
CA ALA A 178 -7.17 29.65 -8.91
C ALA A 178 -6.84 31.09 -8.50
N ALA A 179 -7.79 32.03 -8.64
CA ALA A 179 -7.61 33.41 -8.21
C ALA A 179 -7.44 33.54 -6.69
N SER A 180 -8.17 32.75 -5.90
CA SER A 180 -7.98 32.73 -4.43
C SER A 180 -6.59 32.24 -4.00
N ALA A 181 -5.87 31.50 -4.85
CA ALA A 181 -4.49 31.10 -4.56
C ALA A 181 -3.48 32.24 -4.76
N HIS A 182 -3.85 33.32 -5.44
CA HIS A 182 -2.98 34.45 -5.76
C HIS A 182 -3.24 35.70 -4.92
N ASP A 183 -4.37 35.80 -4.23
CA ASP A 183 -4.73 36.97 -3.39
C ASP A 183 -3.92 37.07 -2.07
N GLU A 184 -3.16 36.03 -1.68
CA GLU A 184 -2.33 36.03 -0.46
C GLU A 184 -0.85 36.43 -0.68
N GLN A 185 -0.48 36.94 -1.87
CA GLN A 185 0.90 37.37 -2.20
C GLN A 185 1.15 38.87 -2.05
#